data_AF-A0A972K7Q6-F1
#
_entry.id   AF-A0A972K7Q6-F1
#
_cell.length_a   1.000
_cell.length_b   1.000
_cell.length_c   1.000
_cell.angle_alpha   90.00
_cell.angle_beta   90.00
_cell.angle_gamma   90.00
#
_symmetry.space_group_name_H-M   'P 1'
#
loop_
_entity.id
_entity.type
_entity.pdbx_description
1 polymer ?
#
loop_
_entity_poly.entity_id
_entity_poly.type
_entity_poly.pdbx_seq_one_letter_code
_entity_poly.pdbx_strand_id
1 'polypeptide(L)'
;MGERFWVKRQKNNRTFHYERVISEPERANRLLLTIEIPMTLSDKIHSEKIKRDVISFMAIGLLSIGFILFTFWRLSKKVSSNIYREIEEDRLKALIELAGATAHEMRQPLSIIIGFTEIIKDKLKDNEDIESDFKVIKEQCLRMDEIIKKMLNITHYKTLRYTDGVRILDIHSQGQKCMN
;
A
#
# COMPACT_ATOMS: atom_id res chain seq x y z
N MET A 1 -3.61 -54.77 58.69
CA MET A 1 -4.66 -54.15 57.84
C MET A 1 -3.99 -53.64 56.58
N GLY A 2 -4.32 -54.18 55.41
CA GLY A 2 -3.68 -53.81 54.15
C GLY A 2 -4.62 -52.94 53.32
N GLU A 3 -4.20 -51.73 52.99
CA GLU A 3 -4.84 -50.89 51.97
C GLU A 3 -4.09 -51.07 50.66
N ARG A 4 -4.82 -51.19 49.55
CA ARG A 4 -4.22 -51.31 48.22
C ARG A 4 -4.92 -50.38 47.26
N PHE A 5 -4.13 -49.61 46.51
CA PHE A 5 -4.61 -48.79 45.43
C PHE A 5 -3.81 -49.08 44.17
N TRP A 6 -4.49 -49.12 43.03
CA TRP A 6 -3.84 -49.28 41.74
C TRP A 6 -4.72 -48.69 40.65
N VAL A 7 -4.08 -48.22 39.58
CA VAL A 7 -4.78 -47.75 38.39
C VAL A 7 -4.80 -48.88 37.38
N LYS A 8 -6.00 -49.33 36.99
CA LYS A 8 -6.16 -50.31 35.92
C LYS A 8 -6.40 -49.57 34.61
N ARG A 9 -5.58 -49.88 33.60
CA ARG A 9 -5.73 -49.34 32.24
C ARG A 9 -6.38 -50.40 31.35
N GLN A 10 -7.58 -50.16 30.87
CA GLN A 10 -8.25 -51.01 29.88
C GLN A 10 -8.53 -50.20 28.61
N LYS A 11 -7.86 -50.57 27.51
CA LYS A 11 -7.89 -49.91 26.19
C LYS A 11 -7.76 -48.38 26.26
N ASN A 12 -8.86 -47.65 26.48
CA ASN A 12 -8.91 -46.18 26.53
C ASN A 12 -9.48 -45.61 27.86
N ASN A 13 -9.71 -46.47 28.86
CA ASN A 13 -10.29 -46.09 30.15
C ASN A 13 -9.28 -46.41 31.27
N ARG A 14 -8.97 -45.41 32.11
CA ARG A 14 -8.19 -45.61 33.33
C ARG A 14 -9.17 -45.57 34.51
N THR A 15 -9.17 -46.61 35.33
CA THR A 15 -10.00 -46.69 36.53
C THR A 15 -9.08 -46.75 37.73
N PHE A 16 -9.30 -45.86 38.69
CA PHE A 16 -8.63 -45.91 39.97
C PHE A 16 -9.38 -46.90 40.86
N HIS A 17 -8.68 -47.94 41.33
CA HIS A 17 -9.22 -48.92 42.25
C HIS A 17 -8.59 -48.67 43.62
N TYR A 18 -9.44 -48.57 44.64
CA TYR A 18 -9.04 -48.53 46.05
C TYR A 18 -9.74 -49.65 46.80
N GLU A 19 -8.96 -50.48 47.49
CA GLU A 19 -9.45 -51.60 48.29
C GLU A 19 -8.96 -51.48 49.74
N ARG A 20 -9.90 -51.54 50.69
CA ARG A 20 -9.63 -51.55 52.14
C ARG A 20 -10.39 -52.66 52.84
N VAL A 21 -9.70 -53.42 53.68
CA VAL A 21 -10.32 -54.44 54.57
C VAL A 21 -10.87 -53.76 55.82
N ILE A 22 -12.17 -53.93 56.11
CA ILE A 22 -12.87 -53.23 57.21
C ILE A 22 -13.21 -54.15 58.39
N SER A 23 -13.01 -55.47 58.30
CA SER A 23 -13.45 -56.43 59.33
C SER A 23 -12.39 -56.83 60.37
N GLU A 24 -12.85 -57.03 61.60
CA GLU A 24 -12.14 -57.51 62.79
C GLU A 24 -12.04 -59.06 62.83
N PRO A 25 -10.99 -59.67 63.42
CA PRO A 25 -10.56 -61.04 63.09
C PRO A 25 -11.45 -62.19 63.62
N GLU A 26 -12.47 -61.94 64.45
CA GLU A 26 -13.27 -63.00 65.08
C GLU A 26 -14.53 -63.44 64.32
N ARG A 27 -14.92 -62.77 63.23
CA ARG A 27 -16.01 -63.24 62.35
C ARG A 27 -15.42 -63.68 61.01
N ALA A 28 -15.78 -64.87 60.56
CA ALA A 28 -15.30 -65.51 59.32
C ALA A 28 -15.59 -64.73 58.02
N ASN A 29 -16.24 -63.57 58.08
CA ASN A 29 -16.51 -62.71 56.93
C ASN A 29 -15.57 -61.51 56.89
N ARG A 30 -14.62 -61.54 55.95
CA ARG A 30 -13.84 -60.36 55.59
C ARG A 30 -14.68 -59.40 54.75
N LEU A 31 -14.94 -58.19 55.25
CA LEU A 31 -15.56 -57.12 54.47
C LEU A 31 -14.49 -56.32 53.73
N LEU A 32 -14.60 -56.29 52.40
CA LEU A 32 -13.75 -55.51 51.51
C LEU A 32 -14.56 -54.33 50.97
N LEU A 33 -14.08 -53.11 51.20
CA LEU A 33 -14.59 -51.92 50.53
C LEU A 33 -13.75 -51.68 49.28
N THR A 34 -14.39 -51.78 48.11
CA THR A 34 -13.77 -51.48 46.83
C THR A 34 -14.42 -50.25 46.23
N ILE A 35 -13.62 -49.22 45.98
CA ILE A 35 -14.05 -47.99 45.29
C ILE A 35 -13.38 -47.98 43.92
N GLU A 36 -14.21 -47.92 42.87
CA GLU A 36 -13.74 -47.80 41.48
C GLU A 36 -14.15 -46.44 40.91
N ILE A 37 -13.17 -45.60 40.59
CA ILE A 37 -13.41 -44.26 40.03
C ILE A 37 -12.88 -44.22 38.59
N PRO A 38 -13.76 -44.10 37.57
CA PRO A 38 -13.32 -43.96 36.19
C PRO A 38 -12.72 -42.57 35.96
N MET A 39 -11.43 -42.50 35.61
CA MET A 39 -10.71 -41.25 35.36
C MET A 39 -10.98 -40.64 33.97
N THR A 40 -11.77 -41.30 33.12
CA THR A 40 -12.06 -40.79 31.77
C THR A 40 -12.93 -39.55 31.73
N LEU A 41 -13.74 -39.31 32.76
CA LEU A 41 -14.49 -38.07 32.86
C LEU A 41 -13.54 -36.89 33.10
N SER A 42 -12.52 -37.07 33.95
CA SER A 42 -11.47 -36.07 34.17
C SER A 42 -10.64 -35.83 32.90
N ASP A 43 -10.22 -36.91 32.22
CA ASP A 43 -9.44 -36.81 30.97
C ASP A 43 -10.24 -36.13 29.84
N LYS A 44 -11.54 -36.45 29.68
CA LYS A 44 -12.42 -35.80 28.69
C LYS A 44 -12.66 -34.33 29.01
N ILE A 45 -12.97 -34.00 30.28
CA ILE A 45 -13.20 -32.61 30.70
C ILE A 45 -11.91 -31.77 30.48
N HIS A 46 -10.74 -32.32 30.81
CA HIS A 46 -9.48 -31.61 30.64
C HIS A 46 -9.12 -31.40 29.16
N SER A 47 -9.29 -32.42 28.32
CA SER A 47 -9.08 -32.33 26.87
C SER A 47 -10.02 -31.30 26.22
N GLU A 48 -11.30 -31.28 26.57
CA GLU A 48 -12.27 -30.35 25.98
C GLU A 48 -12.03 -28.89 26.43
N LYS A 49 -11.60 -28.69 27.68
CA LYS A 49 -11.26 -27.35 28.17
C LYS A 49 -10.01 -26.77 27.48
N ILE A 50 -8.95 -27.57 27.35
CA ILE A 50 -7.71 -27.15 26.67
C ILE A 50 -7.98 -26.85 25.20
N LYS A 51 -8.73 -27.71 24.49
CA LYS A 51 -9.08 -27.46 23.08
C LYS A 51 -9.82 -26.13 22.92
N ARG A 52 -10.77 -25.83 23.80
CA ARG A 52 -11.55 -24.58 23.73
C ARG A 52 -10.67 -23.33 23.92
N ASP A 53 -9.72 -23.38 24.85
CA ASP A 53 -8.82 -22.26 25.12
C ASP A 53 -7.81 -22.08 23.97
N VAL A 54 -7.32 -23.16 23.37
CA VAL A 54 -6.47 -23.08 22.16
C VAL A 54 -7.23 -22.47 20.98
N ILE A 55 -8.49 -22.85 20.78
CA ILE A 55 -9.33 -22.29 19.70
C ILE A 55 -9.57 -20.79 19.91
N SER A 56 -9.81 -20.34 21.15
CA SER A 56 -10.03 -18.92 21.42
C SER A 56 -8.77 -18.08 21.19
N PHE A 57 -7.59 -18.55 21.58
CA PHE A 57 -6.32 -17.87 21.28
C PHE A 57 -6.04 -17.80 19.77
N MET A 58 -6.31 -18.89 19.03
CA MET A 58 -6.17 -18.90 17.57
C MET A 58 -7.13 -17.91 16.90
N ALA A 59 -8.37 -17.80 17.40
CA ALA A 59 -9.34 -16.85 16.87
C ALA A 59 -8.90 -15.39 17.10
N ILE A 60 -8.42 -15.04 18.30
CA ILE A 60 -7.90 -13.70 18.60
C ILE A 60 -6.66 -13.40 17.74
N GLY A 61 -5.76 -14.39 17.58
CA GLY A 61 -4.59 -14.29 16.72
C GLY A 61 -4.98 -13.97 15.27
N LEU A 62 -5.93 -14.71 14.70
CA LEU A 62 -6.42 -14.47 13.34
C LEU A 62 -7.08 -13.09 13.18
N LEU A 63 -7.88 -12.66 14.16
CA LEU A 63 -8.48 -11.33 14.16
C LEU A 63 -7.41 -10.23 14.22
N SER A 64 -6.37 -10.40 15.06
CA SER A 64 -5.27 -9.45 15.20
C SER A 64 -4.44 -9.34 13.91
N ILE A 65 -4.14 -10.48 13.27
CA ILE A 65 -3.41 -10.52 11.99
C ILE A 65 -4.26 -9.86 10.90
N GLY A 66 -5.56 -10.15 10.85
CA GLY A 66 -6.48 -9.51 9.92
C GLY A 66 -6.54 -7.99 10.12
N PHE A 67 -6.51 -7.52 11.37
CA PHE A 67 -6.48 -6.09 11.69
C PHE A 67 -5.16 -5.43 11.25
N ILE A 68 -4.02 -6.09 11.45
CA ILE A 68 -2.72 -5.59 10.97
C ILE A 68 -2.71 -5.54 9.43
N LEU A 69 -3.20 -6.58 8.76
CA LEU A 69 -3.31 -6.59 7.29
C LEU A 69 -4.26 -5.50 6.78
N PHE A 70 -5.37 -5.27 7.49
CA PHE A 70 -6.35 -4.24 7.14
C PHE A 70 -5.77 -2.83 7.29
N THR A 71 -5.11 -2.56 8.43
CA THR A 71 -4.46 -1.26 8.67
C THR A 71 -3.29 -1.03 7.71
N PHE A 72 -2.52 -2.07 7.41
CA PHE A 72 -1.46 -2.05 6.41
C PHE A 72 -2.01 -1.79 5.00
N TRP A 73 -3.07 -2.49 4.59
CA TRP A 73 -3.75 -2.26 3.32
C TRP A 73 -4.29 -0.83 3.20
N ARG A 74 -4.88 -0.32 4.29
CA ARG A 74 -5.38 1.07 4.38
C ARG A 74 -4.25 2.09 4.21
N LEU A 75 -3.11 1.87 4.86
CA LEU A 75 -1.95 2.76 4.78
C LEU A 75 -1.32 2.72 3.39
N SER A 76 -1.11 1.52 2.85
CA SER A 76 -0.56 1.29 1.51
C SER A 76 -1.36 2.02 0.42
N LYS A 77 -2.70 2.00 0.52
CA LYS A 77 -3.60 2.73 -0.39
C LYS A 77 -3.42 4.25 -0.31
N LYS A 78 -3.16 4.81 0.88
CA LYS A 78 -2.98 6.27 1.07
C LYS A 78 -1.59 6.74 0.60
N VAL A 79 -0.55 5.94 0.84
CA VAL A 79 0.83 6.24 0.42
C VAL A 79 0.90 6.36 -1.10
N SER A 80 0.26 5.45 -1.83
CA SER A 80 0.25 5.49 -3.29
C SER A 80 -0.37 6.80 -3.80
N SER A 81 -1.53 7.21 -3.26
CA SER A 81 -2.20 8.44 -3.70
C SER A 81 -1.38 9.71 -3.42
N ASN A 82 -0.63 9.75 -2.32
CA ASN A 82 0.21 10.90 -1.99
C ASN A 82 1.38 11.01 -2.96
N ILE A 83 2.04 9.90 -3.25
CA ILE A 83 3.15 9.84 -4.22
C ILE A 83 2.67 10.30 -5.60
N TYR A 84 1.52 9.80 -6.07
CA TYR A 84 0.97 10.22 -7.37
C TYR A 84 0.63 11.71 -7.42
N ARG A 85 0.05 12.26 -6.34
CA ARG A 85 -0.29 13.68 -6.26
C ARG A 85 0.95 14.57 -6.26
N GLU A 86 1.95 14.23 -5.45
CA GLU A 86 3.20 14.96 -5.35
C GLU A 86 3.94 14.99 -6.69
N ILE A 87 3.99 13.85 -7.39
CA ILE A 87 4.56 13.76 -8.74
C ILE A 87 3.82 14.65 -9.75
N GLU A 88 2.49 14.67 -9.71
CA GLU A 88 1.71 15.49 -10.65
C GLU A 88 1.83 16.99 -10.35
N GLU A 89 1.88 17.37 -9.06
CA GLU A 89 2.15 18.75 -8.64
C GLU A 89 3.54 19.23 -9.09
N ASP A 90 4.56 18.40 -8.91
CA ASP A 90 5.92 18.74 -9.34
C ASP A 90 6.05 18.81 -10.86
N ARG A 91 5.32 17.95 -11.60
CA ARG A 91 5.21 18.04 -13.06
C ARG A 91 4.58 19.35 -13.48
N LEU A 92 3.47 19.74 -12.85
CA LEU A 92 2.77 20.99 -13.17
C LEU A 92 3.65 22.21 -12.87
N LYS A 93 4.30 22.25 -11.70
CA LYS A 93 5.26 23.32 -11.34
C LYS A 93 6.37 23.45 -12.37
N ALA A 94 6.99 22.33 -12.73
CA ALA A 94 8.03 22.30 -13.74
C ALA A 94 7.56 22.82 -15.12
N LEU A 95 6.34 22.47 -15.54
CA LEU A 95 5.77 22.97 -16.80
C LEU A 95 5.50 24.47 -16.73
N ILE A 96 5.00 24.97 -15.61
CA ILE A 96 4.76 26.40 -15.38
C ILE A 96 6.08 27.17 -15.42
N GLU A 97 7.11 26.70 -14.71
CA GLU A 97 8.44 27.33 -14.71
C GLU A 97 9.05 27.37 -16.11
N LEU A 98 8.98 26.25 -16.85
CA LEU A 98 9.49 26.16 -18.21
C LEU A 98 8.72 27.05 -19.18
N ALA A 99 7.39 27.12 -19.06
CA ALA A 99 6.57 28.03 -19.85
C ALA A 99 6.90 29.50 -19.56
N GLY A 100 7.08 29.85 -18.27
CA GLY A 100 7.52 31.18 -17.85
C GLY A 100 8.88 31.56 -18.40
N ALA A 101 9.88 30.67 -18.25
CA ALA A 101 11.22 30.87 -18.78
C ALA A 101 11.21 31.02 -20.31
N THR A 102 10.50 30.15 -21.03
CA THR A 102 10.37 30.23 -22.49
C THR A 102 9.70 31.54 -22.91
N ALA A 103 8.61 31.95 -22.24
CA ALA A 103 7.95 33.21 -22.53
C ALA A 103 8.86 34.43 -22.31
N HIS A 104 9.67 34.41 -21.25
CA HIS A 104 10.67 35.44 -20.98
C HIS A 104 11.76 35.48 -22.06
N GLU A 105 12.30 34.32 -22.44
CA GLU A 105 13.32 34.23 -23.49
C GLU A 105 12.79 34.57 -24.88
N MET A 106 11.52 34.26 -25.19
CA MET A 106 10.86 34.66 -26.44
C MET A 106 10.55 36.16 -26.49
N ARG A 107 10.26 36.79 -25.35
CA ARG A 107 9.97 38.23 -25.30
C ARG A 107 11.16 39.07 -25.76
N GLN A 108 12.39 38.62 -25.46
CA GLN A 108 13.62 39.34 -25.86
C GLN A 108 13.76 39.54 -27.38
N PRO A 109 13.83 38.50 -28.22
CA PRO A 109 13.92 38.65 -29.67
C PRO A 109 12.68 39.36 -30.24
N LEU A 110 11.48 39.13 -29.68
CA LEU A 110 10.26 39.80 -30.13
C LEU A 110 10.34 41.32 -29.92
N SER A 111 10.79 41.78 -28.75
CA SER A 111 10.99 43.20 -28.49
C SER A 111 12.01 43.83 -29.44
N ILE A 112 13.08 43.10 -29.78
CA ILE A 112 14.06 43.55 -30.76
C ILE A 112 13.42 43.69 -32.14
N ILE A 113 12.66 42.68 -32.60
CA ILE A 113 11.95 42.73 -33.89
C ILE A 113 11.03 43.96 -33.97
N ILE A 114 10.23 44.21 -32.93
CA ILE A 114 9.33 45.36 -32.87
C ILE A 114 10.13 46.67 -32.99
N GLY A 115 11.19 46.85 -32.19
CA GLY A 115 12.02 48.05 -32.25
C GLY A 115 12.65 48.29 -33.64
N PHE A 116 13.14 47.24 -34.30
CA PHE A 116 13.67 47.37 -35.67
C PHE A 116 12.58 47.66 -36.70
N THR A 117 11.36 47.17 -36.53
CA THR A 117 10.25 47.53 -37.43
C THR A 117 9.88 49.02 -37.34
N GLU A 118 10.03 49.63 -36.16
CA GLU A 118 9.83 51.08 -35.97
C GLU A 118 10.94 51.88 -36.64
N ILE A 119 12.21 51.46 -36.49
CA ILE A 119 13.37 52.09 -37.16
C ILE A 119 13.20 52.06 -38.68
N ILE A 120 12.85 50.89 -39.25
CA ILE A 120 12.64 50.73 -40.70
C ILE A 120 11.53 51.65 -41.20
N LYS A 121 10.44 51.82 -40.43
CA LYS A 121 9.32 52.70 -40.78
C LYS A 121 9.75 54.15 -40.92
N ASP A 122 10.68 54.61 -40.08
CA ASP A 122 11.21 55.97 -40.17
C ASP A 122 12.20 56.09 -41.34
N LYS A 123 13.13 55.14 -41.51
CA LYS A 123 14.10 55.11 -42.63
C LYS A 123 13.45 55.07 -44.02
N LEU A 124 12.31 54.39 -44.16
CA LEU A 124 11.55 54.36 -45.40
C LEU A 124 11.03 55.75 -45.83
N LYS A 125 10.81 56.69 -44.89
CA LYS A 125 10.40 58.06 -45.22
C LYS A 125 11.55 58.87 -45.83
N ASP A 126 12.77 58.55 -45.41
CA ASP A 126 13.99 59.27 -45.78
C ASP A 126 14.76 58.58 -46.95
N ASN A 127 14.18 57.53 -47.56
CA ASN A 127 14.81 56.69 -48.60
C ASN A 127 16.19 56.14 -48.19
N GLU A 128 16.37 55.80 -46.92
CA GLU A 128 17.60 55.18 -46.41
C GLU A 128 17.65 53.67 -46.66
N ASP A 129 18.86 53.11 -46.74
CA ASP A 129 19.06 51.66 -46.86
C ASP A 129 18.69 50.91 -45.56
N ILE A 130 17.89 49.86 -45.70
CA ILE A 130 17.30 49.06 -44.61
C ILE A 130 17.74 47.59 -44.61
N GLU A 131 18.67 47.20 -45.49
CA GLU A 131 19.09 45.80 -45.62
C GLU A 131 19.66 45.23 -44.30
N SER A 132 20.45 46.05 -43.59
CA SER A 132 21.04 45.66 -42.29
C SER A 132 19.99 45.42 -41.20
N ASP A 133 18.92 46.20 -41.17
CA ASP A 133 17.84 46.08 -40.18
C ASP A 133 17.00 44.81 -40.41
N PHE A 134 16.71 44.49 -41.68
CA PHE A 134 16.04 43.24 -42.05
C PHE A 134 16.86 42.00 -41.67
N LYS A 135 18.19 42.07 -41.78
CA LYS A 135 19.07 40.98 -41.34
C LYS A 135 18.92 40.73 -39.84
N VAL A 136 18.87 41.77 -39.01
CA VAL A 136 18.67 41.63 -37.55
C VAL A 136 17.32 41.00 -37.24
N ILE A 137 16.24 41.44 -37.90
CA ILE A 137 14.89 40.83 -37.73
C ILE A 137 14.93 39.34 -38.05
N LYS A 138 15.55 38.95 -39.17
CA LYS A 138 15.68 37.56 -39.58
C LYS A 138 16.44 36.72 -38.54
N GLU A 139 17.54 37.24 -38.01
CA GLU A 139 18.32 36.57 -36.96
C GLU A 139 17.52 36.36 -35.68
N GLN A 140 16.70 37.34 -35.27
CA GLN A 140 15.83 37.20 -34.11
C GLN A 140 14.71 36.17 -34.32
N CYS A 141 14.12 36.09 -35.52
CA CYS A 141 13.16 35.06 -35.86
C CYS A 141 13.76 33.65 -35.79
N LEU A 142 15.00 33.46 -36.28
CA LEU A 142 15.71 32.19 -36.18
C LEU A 142 16.03 31.83 -34.71
N ARG A 143 16.41 32.83 -33.90
CA ARG A 143 16.63 32.63 -32.46
C ARG A 143 15.34 32.19 -31.74
N MET A 144 14.19 32.74 -32.11
CA MET A 144 12.89 32.29 -31.57
C MET A 144 12.60 30.84 -31.93
N ASP A 145 12.88 30.41 -33.16
CA ASP A 145 12.73 29.02 -33.60
C ASP A 145 13.63 28.07 -32.78
N GLU A 146 14.88 28.46 -32.50
CA GLU A 146 15.76 27.68 -31.62
C GLU A 146 15.22 27.54 -30.18
N ILE A 147 14.67 28.62 -29.62
CA ILE A 147 14.07 28.62 -28.29
C ILE A 147 12.88 27.64 -28.25
N ILE A 148 12.00 27.68 -29.26
CA ILE A 148 10.86 26.76 -29.38
C ILE A 148 11.33 25.30 -29.48
N LYS A 149 12.35 25.01 -30.30
CA LYS A 149 12.93 23.67 -30.42
C LYS A 149 13.49 23.15 -29.09
N LYS A 150 14.21 24.01 -28.35
CA LYS A 150 14.71 23.68 -27.01
C LYS A 150 13.57 23.36 -26.04
N MET A 151 12.50 24.18 -26.03
CA MET A 151 11.32 23.95 -25.21
C MET A 151 10.70 22.57 -25.51
N LEU A 152 10.40 22.28 -26.78
CA LEU A 152 9.76 21.03 -27.21
C LEU A 152 10.59 19.78 -26.84
N ASN A 153 11.92 19.85 -26.98
CA ASN A 153 12.80 18.75 -26.61
C ASN A 153 12.78 18.43 -25.11
N ILE A 154 12.74 19.46 -24.24
CA ILE A 154 12.68 19.26 -22.79
C ILE A 154 11.34 18.63 -22.39
N THR A 155 10.23 19.05 -23.00
CA THR A 155 8.90 18.48 -22.76
C THR A 155 8.85 16.99 -23.13
N HIS A 156 9.50 16.60 -24.22
CA HIS A 156 9.60 15.19 -24.64
C HIS A 156 10.47 14.37 -23.67
N TYR A 157 11.65 14.87 -23.28
CA TYR A 157 12.55 14.19 -22.35
C TYR A 157 11.91 13.93 -20.98
N LYS A 158 11.19 14.93 -20.44
CA LYS A 158 10.46 14.76 -19.18
C LYS A 158 9.40 13.66 -19.32
N THR A 159 8.60 13.68 -20.38
CA THR A 159 7.52 12.70 -20.59
C THR A 159 8.03 11.25 -20.61
N LEU A 160 9.14 10.97 -21.32
CA LEU A 160 9.73 9.63 -21.41
C LEU A 160 10.15 9.06 -20.04
N ARG A 161 10.80 9.85 -19.18
CA ARG A 161 11.24 9.38 -17.85
C ARG A 161 10.08 9.00 -16.93
N TYR A 162 8.91 9.62 -17.09
CA TYR A 162 7.74 9.30 -16.28
C TYR A 162 6.97 8.09 -16.79
N THR A 163 6.94 7.86 -18.12
CA THR A 163 6.27 6.70 -18.72
C THR A 163 6.99 5.39 -18.46
N ASP A 164 8.30 5.40 -18.22
CA ASP A 164 9.12 4.19 -18.01
C ASP A 164 8.90 3.51 -16.64
N GLY A 165 8.14 4.11 -15.71
CA GLY A 165 8.04 3.62 -14.33
C GLY A 165 6.63 3.41 -13.77
N VAL A 166 5.58 3.90 -14.44
CA VAL A 166 4.24 3.94 -13.82
C VAL A 166 3.23 3.19 -14.67
N ARG A 167 2.97 1.93 -14.28
CA ARG A 167 1.71 1.27 -14.65
C ARG A 167 0.58 2.01 -13.95
N ILE A 168 -0.01 2.99 -14.62
CA ILE A 168 -1.27 3.61 -14.20
C ILE A 168 -2.31 2.50 -14.24
N LEU A 169 -2.64 1.96 -13.07
CA LEU A 169 -3.73 1.01 -12.90
C LEU A 169 -5.02 1.76 -13.26
N ASP A 170 -5.62 1.42 -14.40
CA ASP A 170 -6.98 1.83 -14.75
C ASP A 170 -7.95 1.19 -13.73
N ILE A 171 -8.45 2.00 -12.79
CA ILE A 171 -9.46 1.57 -11.83
C ILE A 171 -10.82 2.09 -12.32
N HIS A 172 -11.47 1.22 -13.09
CA HIS A 172 -12.91 1.13 -13.42
C HIS A 172 -13.48 1.98 -14.57
N SER A 173 -13.41 1.39 -15.76
CA SER A 173 -14.57 1.27 -16.65
C SER A 173 -15.29 -0.09 -16.42
N GLN A 174 -16.61 -0.15 -16.66
CA GLN A 174 -17.58 -1.26 -16.44
C GLN A 174 -18.14 -1.36 -15.00
N GLY A 175 -19.44 -1.36 -14.72
CA GLY A 175 -20.62 -1.37 -15.58
C GLY A 175 -21.91 -1.25 -14.75
N GLN A 176 -22.81 -0.41 -15.26
CA GLN A 176 -24.27 -0.60 -15.36
C GLN A 176 -24.91 -1.74 -14.54
N LYS A 177 -25.85 -1.37 -13.66
CA LYS A 177 -27.14 -2.07 -13.58
C LYS A 177 -28.22 -1.17 -12.99
N CYS A 178 -29.16 -0.83 -13.86
CA CYS A 178 -30.50 -0.37 -13.53
C CYS A 178 -31.16 -1.35 -12.54
N MET A 179 -31.92 -0.87 -11.57
CA MET A 179 -33.25 -1.41 -11.26
C MET A 179 -34.01 -0.46 -10.31
N ASN A 180 -35.20 -0.06 -10.79
CA ASN A 180 -36.45 0.32 -10.10
C ASN A 180 -36.40 1.18 -8.83
#